data_AF-A0A3P8WUE3-F1
#
_entry.id   AF-A0A3P8WUE3-F1
#
_cell.length_a   1.000
_cell.length_b   1.000
_cell.length_c   1.000
_cell.angle_alpha   90.00
_cell.angle_beta   90.00
_cell.angle_gamma   90.00
#
_symmetry.space_group_name_H-M   'P 1'
#
loop_
_entity.id
_entity.type
_entity.pdbx_description
1 polymer ?
#
loop_
_entity_poly.entity_id
_entity_poly.type
_entity_poly.pdbx_seq_one_letter_code
_entity_poly.pdbx_strand_id
1 'polypeptide(L)'
;MDWMNMMNTNIVVCAKSHYFSLMLTDKALVYAPGIPEPTSRAELLKCMKSEGLLTFLYYRVCFYKLRPPIFPVDWLKLSLDDKTANKMLWISDSGSKVCRRTEEVCPVLDRPERYEYSPQVVCKESVWNMRAYWEVEYSGWAVIGATYEGAGRRANSGPSGLGENEESWGMCWSGSCFQIWFNGLNKDIENFPYCSTIGVYIDQPAGIINFYTVTGQGADREVTLMHKVKTSNDKKILPGFWMGIQSSCTLLPKTE
;
A
#
# COMPACT_ATOMS: atom_id res chain seq x y z
N MET A 1 4.63 -15.82 52.24
CA MET A 1 6.05 -15.70 51.87
C MET A 1 6.18 -16.20 50.44
N ASP A 2 6.44 -15.43 49.39
CA ASP A 2 6.51 -13.98 49.15
C ASP A 2 6.28 -13.81 47.63
N TRP A 3 5.26 -13.05 47.23
CA TRP A 3 5.07 -12.60 45.83
C TRP A 3 5.68 -11.20 45.59
N MET A 4 6.47 -10.71 46.55
CA MET A 4 7.24 -9.46 46.46
C MET A 4 8.71 -9.81 46.18
N ASN A 5 9.08 -9.98 44.90
CA ASN A 5 10.41 -9.63 44.39
C ASN A 5 10.61 -10.02 42.92
N MET A 6 9.90 -9.38 41.99
CA MET A 6 10.40 -9.32 40.59
C MET A 6 9.86 -8.16 39.74
N MET A 7 9.32 -7.09 40.35
CA MET A 7 9.00 -5.87 39.62
C MET A 7 10.12 -4.85 39.81
N ASN A 8 11.13 -4.92 38.94
CA ASN A 8 12.12 -3.85 38.84
C ASN A 8 12.55 -3.59 37.38
N THR A 9 11.56 -3.54 36.48
CA THR A 9 11.72 -2.94 35.16
C THR A 9 10.87 -1.68 35.10
N ASN A 10 11.54 -0.53 35.23
CA ASN A 10 10.95 0.78 35.05
C ASN A 10 10.40 0.91 33.62
N ILE A 11 9.08 0.78 33.48
CA ILE A 11 8.37 1.23 32.28
C ILE A 11 8.36 2.75 32.35
N VAL A 12 9.27 3.41 31.62
CA VAL A 12 9.25 4.86 31.46
C VAL A 12 8.24 5.20 30.37
N VAL A 13 7.03 5.58 30.77
CA VAL A 13 6.05 6.18 29.87
C VAL A 13 6.42 7.65 29.69
N CYS A 14 7.12 7.98 28.60
CA CYS A 14 7.44 9.36 28.30
C CYS A 14 6.25 10.01 27.57
N ALA A 15 5.42 10.75 28.31
CA ALA A 15 4.36 11.57 27.74
C ALA A 15 4.93 12.95 27.37
N LYS A 16 5.30 13.14 26.10
CA LYS A 16 5.37 14.47 25.48
C LYS A 16 4.67 14.45 24.13
N SER A 17 3.53 15.15 24.11
CA SER A 17 2.67 15.52 22.96
C SER A 17 2.22 14.40 22.00
N HIS A 18 0.98 13.93 22.21
CA HIS A 18 0.06 13.34 21.23
C HIS A 18 0.50 12.12 20.37
N TYR A 19 1.66 11.51 20.63
CA TYR A 19 2.05 10.23 20.05
C TYR A 19 2.37 9.21 21.16
N PHE A 20 1.69 8.07 21.18
CA PHE A 20 2.15 6.89 21.92
C PHE A 20 3.26 6.21 21.10
N SER A 21 4.52 6.61 21.33
CA SER A 21 5.68 5.83 20.88
C SER A 21 6.08 4.87 22.01
N LEU A 22 5.96 3.57 21.76
CA LEU A 22 6.42 2.54 22.69
C LEU A 22 7.87 2.20 22.34
N MET A 23 8.83 2.83 23.01
CA MET A 23 10.23 2.42 22.96
C MET A 23 10.40 1.17 23.83
N LEU A 24 10.28 0.00 23.22
CA LEU A 24 10.67 -1.27 23.84
C LEU A 24 12.19 -1.37 23.74
N THR A 25 12.90 -1.03 24.81
CA THR A 25 14.34 -1.30 24.92
C THR A 25 14.59 -2.81 24.79
N ASP A 26 15.67 -3.18 24.10
CA ASP A 26 16.11 -4.51 23.61
C ASP A 26 16.21 -5.69 24.61
N LYS A 27 15.40 -5.72 25.66
CA LYS A 27 15.37 -6.82 26.63
C LYS A 27 13.97 -7.41 26.71
N ALA A 28 13.81 -8.47 25.92
CA ALA A 28 12.83 -9.53 26.06
C ALA A 28 11.36 -9.08 26.12
N LEU A 29 10.65 -9.29 25.02
CA LEU A 29 9.32 -9.89 25.12
C LEU A 29 9.47 -11.05 26.12
N VAL A 30 8.90 -10.92 27.32
CA VAL A 30 8.76 -12.06 28.22
C VAL A 30 7.87 -13.03 27.46
N TYR A 31 8.52 -13.98 26.80
CA TYR A 31 7.90 -15.13 26.18
C TYR A 31 7.19 -15.84 27.31
N ALA A 32 5.87 -15.70 27.41
CA ALA A 32 5.07 -16.51 28.32
C ALA A 32 5.18 -17.95 27.78
N PRO A 33 5.94 -18.85 28.43
CA PRO A 33 6.18 -20.17 27.88
C PRO A 33 4.85 -20.93 27.85
N GLY A 34 4.43 -21.39 26.67
CA GLY A 34 3.23 -22.23 26.52
C GLY A 34 2.00 -21.59 25.88
N ILE A 35 2.06 -20.32 25.44
CA ILE A 35 0.97 -19.72 24.65
C ILE A 35 1.26 -19.90 23.14
N PRO A 36 0.44 -20.67 22.40
CA PRO A 36 0.61 -20.83 20.96
C PRO A 36 0.38 -19.52 20.21
N GLU A 37 1.17 -19.26 19.15
CA GLU A 37 0.91 -18.16 18.24
C GLU A 37 -0.44 -18.39 17.54
N PRO A 38 -1.35 -17.41 17.58
CA PRO A 38 -2.66 -17.57 16.97
C PRO A 38 -2.53 -17.48 15.46
N THR A 39 -3.19 -18.41 14.76
CA THR A 39 -3.06 -18.58 13.31
C THR A 39 -4.16 -17.85 12.54
N SER A 40 -5.19 -17.36 13.24
CA SER A 40 -6.35 -16.69 12.63
C SER A 40 -6.90 -15.52 13.47
N ARG A 41 -7.66 -14.62 12.80
CA ARG A 41 -8.35 -13.48 13.44
C ARG A 41 -9.36 -13.94 14.51
N ALA A 42 -10.06 -15.06 14.27
CA ALA A 42 -11.06 -15.59 15.19
C ALA A 42 -10.42 -16.10 16.49
N GLU A 43 -9.27 -16.77 16.41
CA GLU A 43 -8.49 -17.21 17.56
C GLU A 43 -7.97 -16.02 18.38
N LEU A 44 -7.42 -15.01 17.70
CA LEU A 44 -6.95 -13.76 18.34
C LEU A 44 -8.06 -13.06 19.14
N LEU A 45 -9.25 -12.89 18.53
CA LEU A 45 -10.39 -12.24 19.19
C LEU A 45 -10.92 -13.03 20.39
N LYS A 46 -10.77 -14.36 20.38
CA LYS A 46 -11.13 -15.22 21.51
C LYS A 46 -10.15 -15.04 22.67
N CYS A 47 -8.84 -14.98 22.39
CA CYS A 47 -7.78 -14.77 23.39
C CYS A 47 -7.79 -13.36 24.00
N MET A 48 -8.14 -12.34 23.22
CA MET A 48 -8.24 -10.95 23.72
C MET A 48 -9.34 -10.74 24.76
N LYS A 49 -10.37 -11.59 24.77
CA LYS A 49 -11.48 -11.49 25.72
C LYS A 49 -11.18 -12.13 27.08
N SER A 50 -10.11 -12.92 27.19
CA SER A 50 -9.87 -13.77 28.36
C SER A 50 -8.75 -13.31 29.29
N GLU A 51 -7.81 -12.44 28.89
CA GLU A 51 -6.61 -12.17 29.70
C GLU A 51 -6.08 -10.72 29.71
N GLY A 52 -5.33 -10.41 30.78
CA GLY A 52 -4.90 -9.06 31.18
C GLY A 52 -3.90 -8.33 30.26
N LEU A 53 -3.46 -7.16 30.73
CA LEU A 53 -2.82 -6.11 29.92
C LEU A 53 -1.56 -6.53 29.14
N LEU A 54 -0.71 -7.41 29.72
CA LEU A 54 0.52 -7.89 29.08
C LEU A 54 0.23 -8.85 27.92
N THR A 55 -0.71 -9.78 28.12
CA THR A 55 -1.21 -10.70 27.09
C THR A 55 -1.91 -9.92 25.97
N PHE A 56 -2.69 -8.89 26.32
CA PHE A 56 -3.29 -7.97 25.36
C PHE A 56 -2.24 -7.23 24.50
N LEU A 57 -1.16 -6.71 25.12
CA LEU A 57 -0.07 -6.04 24.41
C LEU A 57 0.69 -7.01 23.49
N TYR A 58 0.97 -8.24 23.95
CA TYR A 58 1.58 -9.30 23.14
C TYR A 58 0.75 -9.62 21.90
N TYR A 59 -0.56 -9.86 22.08
CA TYR A 59 -1.45 -10.15 20.95
C TYR A 59 -1.64 -8.95 20.03
N ARG A 60 -1.59 -7.72 20.55
CA ARG A 60 -1.58 -6.51 19.71
C ARG A 60 -0.34 -6.48 18.82
N VAL A 61 0.84 -6.79 19.37
CA VAL A 61 2.10 -6.90 18.61
C VAL A 61 2.05 -8.02 17.56
N CYS A 62 1.51 -9.20 17.90
CA CYS A 62 1.29 -10.27 16.92
C CYS A 62 0.30 -9.85 15.82
N PHE A 63 -0.76 -9.13 16.18
CA PHE A 63 -1.71 -8.56 15.23
C PHE A 63 -1.04 -7.58 14.26
N TYR A 64 -0.18 -6.69 14.78
CA TYR A 64 0.65 -5.78 13.97
C TYR A 64 1.56 -6.52 12.98
N LYS A 65 2.10 -7.67 13.36
CA LYS A 65 2.93 -8.51 12.45
C LYS A 65 2.10 -9.18 11.35
N LEU A 66 0.89 -9.63 11.67
CA LEU A 66 0.02 -10.36 10.73
C LEU A 66 -0.64 -9.43 9.71
N ARG A 67 -1.24 -8.33 10.18
CA ARG A 67 -1.81 -7.25 9.36
C ARG A 67 -1.40 -5.92 10.00
N PRO A 68 -0.45 -5.15 9.45
CA PRO A 68 -0.26 -3.78 9.90
C PRO A 68 -1.62 -3.07 9.71
N PRO A 69 -2.28 -2.60 10.78
CA PRO A 69 -3.54 -1.92 10.65
C PRO A 69 -3.26 -0.63 9.89
N ILE A 70 -3.95 -0.45 8.77
CA ILE A 70 -3.96 0.81 8.05
C ILE A 70 -4.60 1.81 8.99
N PHE A 71 -3.82 2.75 9.51
CA PHE A 71 -4.35 3.74 10.42
C PHE A 71 -4.98 4.89 9.61
N PRO A 72 -5.98 5.58 10.17
CA PRO A 72 -6.54 6.78 9.53
C PRO A 72 -5.49 7.86 9.22
N VAL A 73 -4.35 7.86 9.92
CA VAL A 73 -3.22 8.77 9.70
C VAL A 73 -2.34 8.38 8.51
N ASP A 74 -2.42 7.13 8.05
CA ASP A 74 -1.64 6.65 6.91
C ASP A 74 -2.30 7.07 5.58
N TRP A 75 -3.56 7.52 5.59
CA TRP A 75 -4.25 7.91 4.35
C TRP A 75 -3.56 9.09 3.66
N LEU A 76 -3.07 8.88 2.44
CA LEU A 76 -2.43 9.91 1.65
C LEU A 76 -3.41 10.45 0.60
N LYS A 77 -3.66 11.76 0.65
CA LYS A 77 -4.43 12.45 -0.38
C LYS A 77 -3.52 12.65 -1.60
N LEU A 78 -3.86 12.00 -2.70
CA LEU A 78 -3.10 12.03 -3.94
C LEU A 78 -3.76 12.91 -5.01
N SER A 79 -2.95 13.38 -5.94
CA SER A 79 -3.38 14.02 -7.18
C SER A 79 -2.45 13.64 -8.34
N LEU A 80 -3.03 13.40 -9.51
CA LEU A 80 -2.32 13.02 -10.72
C LEU A 80 -1.44 14.17 -11.25
N ASP A 81 -0.22 13.85 -11.68
CA ASP A 81 0.70 14.82 -12.28
C ASP A 81 0.57 14.85 -13.81
N ASP A 82 -0.03 15.92 -14.33
CA ASP A 82 -0.21 16.19 -15.75
C ASP A 82 1.12 16.33 -16.52
N LYS A 83 2.22 16.64 -15.82
CA LYS A 83 3.56 16.70 -16.40
C LYS A 83 4.08 15.31 -16.76
N THR A 84 3.66 14.28 -16.02
CA THR A 84 4.15 12.90 -16.20
C THR A 84 3.26 12.08 -17.11
N ALA A 85 1.96 12.40 -17.18
CA ALA A 85 0.97 11.60 -17.89
C ALA A 85 1.33 11.39 -19.37
N ASN A 86 1.38 10.15 -19.83
CA ASN A 86 1.55 9.87 -21.24
C ASN A 86 0.46 10.57 -22.09
N LYS A 87 0.80 10.92 -23.34
CA LYS A 87 -0.07 11.72 -24.20
C LYS A 87 -1.39 11.02 -24.57
N MET A 88 -1.51 9.70 -24.38
CA MET A 88 -2.78 8.97 -24.57
C MET A 88 -3.73 9.07 -23.36
N LEU A 89 -3.30 9.70 -22.26
CA LEU A 89 -4.07 9.78 -21.02
C LEU A 89 -4.75 11.13 -20.86
N TRP A 90 -5.99 11.09 -20.38
CA TRP A 90 -6.82 12.26 -20.12
C TRP A 90 -7.09 12.35 -18.61
N ILE A 91 -6.54 13.38 -17.98
CA ILE A 91 -6.79 13.68 -16.56
C ILE A 91 -8.01 14.59 -16.44
N SER A 92 -8.91 14.26 -15.51
CA SER A 92 -10.12 15.03 -15.22
C SER A 92 -10.35 15.12 -13.70
N ASP A 93 -11.51 15.65 -13.30
CA ASP A 93 -11.98 15.70 -11.91
C ASP A 93 -10.96 16.36 -10.96
N SER A 94 -10.39 17.48 -11.41
CA SER A 94 -9.37 18.23 -10.67
C SER A 94 -8.12 17.40 -10.32
N GLY A 95 -7.78 16.41 -11.15
CA GLY A 95 -6.59 15.59 -10.97
C GLY A 95 -6.80 14.32 -10.15
N SER A 96 -8.04 13.93 -9.83
CA SER A 96 -8.31 12.66 -9.15
C SER A 96 -8.57 11.51 -10.12
N LYS A 97 -8.95 11.79 -11.37
CA LYS A 97 -9.33 10.79 -12.35
C LYS A 97 -8.45 10.83 -13.59
N VAL A 98 -8.10 9.66 -14.10
CA VAL A 98 -7.44 9.50 -15.39
C VAL A 98 -8.16 8.44 -16.22
N CYS A 99 -8.28 8.67 -17.53
CA CYS A 99 -8.82 7.69 -18.45
C CYS A 99 -8.02 7.62 -19.76
N ARG A 100 -8.11 6.47 -20.42
CA ARG A 100 -7.61 6.26 -21.78
C ARG A 100 -8.78 5.76 -22.63
N ARG A 101 -9.38 6.65 -23.41
CA ARG A 101 -10.63 6.35 -24.15
C ARG A 101 -10.37 5.69 -25.50
N THR A 102 -9.40 6.23 -26.24
CA THR A 102 -9.09 5.86 -27.62
C THR A 102 -7.56 5.75 -27.79
N GLU A 103 -7.10 5.51 -29.02
CA GLU A 103 -5.69 5.63 -29.39
C GLU A 103 -5.28 7.09 -29.69
N GLU A 104 -6.22 8.03 -29.61
CA GLU A 104 -5.96 9.43 -29.91
C GLU A 104 -5.10 10.08 -28.83
N VAL A 105 -4.22 10.97 -29.31
CA VAL A 105 -3.26 11.69 -28.50
C VAL A 105 -3.86 13.01 -28.03
N CYS A 106 -3.79 13.27 -26.73
CA CYS A 106 -4.16 14.55 -26.12
C CYS A 106 -3.21 15.66 -26.60
N PRO A 107 -3.71 16.88 -26.90
CA PRO A 107 -2.88 17.99 -27.38
C PRO A 107 -2.07 18.63 -26.24
N VAL A 108 -1.10 17.89 -25.71
CA VAL A 108 -0.22 18.32 -24.61
C VAL A 108 1.20 18.55 -25.09
N LEU A 109 1.88 19.52 -24.48
CA LEU A 109 3.30 19.77 -24.74
C LEU A 109 4.15 18.57 -24.29
N ASP A 110 5.13 18.21 -25.12
CA ASP A 110 6.12 17.21 -24.73
C ASP A 110 7.02 17.76 -23.62
N ARG A 111 7.38 16.90 -22.66
CA ARG A 111 8.21 17.26 -21.51
C ARG A 111 9.11 16.09 -21.11
N PRO A 112 10.30 16.33 -20.55
CA PRO A 112 11.21 15.26 -20.12
C PRO A 112 10.61 14.31 -19.09
N GLU A 113 9.73 14.81 -18.22
CA GLU A 113 9.11 14.04 -17.13
C GLU A 113 7.98 13.12 -17.62
N ARG A 114 7.53 13.30 -18.87
CA ARG A 114 6.39 12.60 -19.46
C ARG A 114 6.78 11.19 -19.88
N TYR A 115 5.93 10.22 -19.54
CA TYR A 115 6.04 8.87 -20.07
C TYR A 115 5.89 8.89 -21.59
N GLU A 116 6.89 8.37 -22.29
CA GLU A 116 6.98 8.44 -23.75
C GLU A 116 6.12 7.38 -24.45
N TYR A 117 6.24 6.12 -24.04
CA TYR A 117 5.54 5.00 -24.68
C TYR A 117 4.46 4.38 -23.81
N SER A 118 4.75 4.10 -22.54
CA SER A 118 3.79 3.46 -21.65
C SER A 118 2.65 4.44 -21.32
N PRO A 119 1.36 4.09 -21.54
CA PRO A 119 0.20 4.89 -21.13
C PRO A 119 0.08 4.95 -19.60
N GLN A 120 1.00 5.67 -18.98
CA GLN A 120 1.25 5.71 -17.56
C GLN A 120 1.28 7.15 -17.05
N VAL A 121 0.91 7.31 -15.78
CA VAL A 121 0.95 8.57 -15.03
C VAL A 121 1.32 8.26 -13.58
N VAL A 122 2.04 9.18 -12.93
CA VAL A 122 2.30 9.14 -11.49
C VAL A 122 1.64 10.33 -10.79
N CYS A 123 1.48 10.22 -9.48
CA CYS A 123 0.96 11.30 -8.64
C CYS A 123 2.04 12.34 -8.33
N LYS A 124 1.59 13.54 -7.93
CA LYS A 124 2.48 14.65 -7.52
C LYS A 124 3.13 14.39 -6.17
N GLU A 125 2.41 13.71 -5.30
CA GLU A 125 2.85 13.38 -3.95
C GLU A 125 3.75 12.13 -3.96
N SER A 126 4.77 12.14 -3.10
CA SER A 126 5.71 11.05 -2.93
C SER A 126 5.68 10.50 -1.52
N VAL A 127 5.90 9.20 -1.37
CA VAL A 127 6.13 8.55 -0.07
C VAL A 127 7.62 8.59 0.25
N TRP A 128 7.98 9.33 1.30
CA TRP A 128 9.35 9.48 1.77
C TRP A 128 9.41 9.54 3.29
N ASN A 129 10.16 8.62 3.91
CA ASN A 129 10.32 8.55 5.37
C ASN A 129 8.96 8.53 6.12
N MET A 130 7.95 7.89 5.54
CA MET A 130 6.60 7.84 6.07
C MET A 130 5.87 6.57 5.63
N ARG A 131 4.68 6.37 6.22
CA ARG A 131 3.69 5.40 5.79
C ARG A 131 2.62 6.10 4.97
N ALA A 132 2.12 5.41 3.95
CA ALA A 132 1.06 5.92 3.11
C ALA A 132 0.11 4.79 2.71
N TYR A 133 -1.17 5.10 2.65
CA TYR A 133 -2.23 4.26 2.13
C TYR A 133 -3.11 5.07 1.18
N TRP A 134 -3.49 4.49 0.05
CA TRP A 134 -4.48 5.07 -0.85
C TRP A 134 -5.29 3.97 -1.52
N GLU A 135 -6.46 4.35 -2.02
CA GLU A 135 -7.36 3.45 -2.74
C GLU A 135 -7.73 4.03 -4.09
N VAL A 136 -7.86 3.13 -5.07
CA VAL A 136 -8.15 3.47 -6.45
C VAL A 136 -9.29 2.60 -6.90
N GLU A 137 -10.37 3.23 -7.32
CA GLU A 137 -11.39 2.57 -8.12
C GLU A 137 -10.92 2.54 -9.58
N TYR A 138 -11.05 1.41 -10.25
CA TYR A 138 -10.65 1.25 -11.65
C TYR A 138 -11.71 0.53 -12.49
N SER A 139 -11.66 0.77 -13.80
CA SER A 139 -12.46 0.10 -14.81
C SER A 139 -11.60 -0.29 -16.00
N GLY A 140 -11.90 -1.43 -16.63
CA GLY A 140 -11.09 -1.96 -17.73
C GLY A 140 -9.78 -2.57 -17.23
N TRP A 141 -8.72 -2.50 -18.05
CA TRP A 141 -7.40 -2.99 -17.69
C TRP A 141 -6.53 -1.86 -17.16
N ALA A 142 -6.13 -1.95 -15.89
CA ALA A 142 -5.24 -0.99 -15.25
C ALA A 142 -4.34 -1.69 -14.24
N VAL A 143 -3.06 -1.31 -14.24
CA VAL A 143 -2.08 -1.66 -13.21
C VAL A 143 -1.98 -0.50 -12.24
N ILE A 144 -2.32 -0.75 -10.99
CA ILE A 144 -2.24 0.19 -9.88
C ILE A 144 -1.02 -0.16 -9.03
N GLY A 145 -0.17 0.83 -8.76
CA GLY A 145 1.01 0.57 -7.97
C GLY A 145 1.87 1.81 -7.74
N ALA A 146 3.18 1.61 -7.74
CA ALA A 146 4.13 2.66 -7.44
C ALA A 146 5.50 2.38 -8.06
N THR A 147 6.29 3.44 -8.20
CA THR A 147 7.64 3.38 -8.76
C THR A 147 8.59 4.32 -8.01
N TYR A 148 9.90 4.06 -8.05
CA TYR A 148 10.86 5.04 -7.57
C TYR A 148 10.83 6.31 -8.41
N GLU A 149 11.06 7.47 -7.76
CA GLU A 149 11.03 8.77 -8.44
C GLU A 149 11.99 8.85 -9.65
N GLY A 150 13.15 8.20 -9.54
CA GLY A 150 14.19 8.16 -10.57
C GLY A 150 14.01 7.09 -11.65
N ALA A 151 12.93 6.31 -11.61
CA ALA A 151 12.70 5.26 -12.60
C ALA A 151 12.54 5.83 -14.02
N GLY A 152 13.06 5.09 -14.98
CA GLY A 152 13.05 5.46 -16.40
C GLY A 152 11.65 5.68 -16.97
N ARG A 153 11.48 6.76 -17.74
CA ARG A 153 10.18 7.15 -18.36
C ARG A 153 10.23 7.28 -19.88
N ARG A 154 11.43 7.15 -20.46
CA ARG A 154 11.73 7.42 -21.87
C ARG A 154 12.21 6.16 -22.58
N ALA A 155 12.14 6.17 -23.90
CA ALA A 155 12.54 5.09 -24.79
C ALA A 155 13.90 4.46 -24.46
N ASN A 156 14.89 5.32 -24.23
CA ASN A 156 16.27 4.94 -23.97
C ASN A 156 16.50 4.31 -22.58
N SER A 157 15.48 4.31 -21.72
CA SER A 157 15.55 3.78 -20.35
C SER A 157 15.05 2.33 -20.25
N GLY A 158 14.55 1.74 -21.35
CA GLY A 158 13.95 0.42 -21.35
C GLY A 158 12.44 0.44 -21.00
N PRO A 159 11.87 -0.72 -20.60
CA PRO A 159 10.46 -0.83 -20.21
C PRO A 159 10.11 0.09 -19.04
N SER A 160 9.10 0.94 -19.23
CA SER A 160 8.69 1.96 -18.26
C SER A 160 7.33 1.72 -17.60
N GLY A 161 6.62 0.65 -18.00
CA GLY A 161 5.36 0.26 -17.39
C GLY A 161 5.55 -0.19 -15.93
N LEU A 162 4.55 0.07 -15.09
CA LEU A 162 4.57 -0.36 -13.69
C LEU A 162 4.73 -1.88 -13.58
N GLY A 163 5.78 -2.30 -12.88
CA GLY A 163 6.14 -3.70 -12.69
C GLY A 163 6.93 -4.30 -13.85
N GLU A 164 7.20 -3.56 -14.94
CA GLU A 164 8.02 -4.04 -16.06
C GLU A 164 9.53 -3.92 -15.81
N ASN A 165 9.94 -3.30 -14.69
CA ASN A 165 11.33 -3.12 -14.29
C ASN A 165 11.51 -3.34 -12.78
N GLU A 166 12.76 -3.33 -12.32
CA GLU A 166 13.12 -3.54 -10.91
C GLU A 166 12.83 -2.33 -9.99
N GLU A 167 12.40 -1.21 -10.56
CA GLU A 167 12.14 0.06 -9.86
C GLU A 167 10.64 0.37 -9.72
N SER A 168 9.78 -0.58 -10.05
CA SER A 168 8.33 -0.43 -9.98
C SER A 168 7.60 -1.71 -9.65
N TRP A 169 6.41 -1.55 -9.06
CA TRP A 169 5.51 -2.64 -8.67
C TRP A 169 4.09 -2.28 -9.07
N GLY A 170 3.29 -3.30 -9.36
CA GLY A 170 1.89 -3.09 -9.70
C GLY A 170 1.02 -4.29 -9.41
N MET A 171 -0.28 -4.04 -9.24
CA MET A 171 -1.31 -5.06 -9.21
C MET A 171 -2.42 -4.70 -10.22
N CYS A 172 -2.92 -5.68 -10.95
CA CYS A 172 -4.06 -5.51 -11.85
C CYS A 172 -5.00 -6.72 -11.80
N TRP A 173 -6.18 -6.56 -12.40
CA TRP A 173 -7.05 -7.67 -12.75
C TRP A 173 -6.80 -8.06 -14.22
N SER A 174 -6.49 -9.32 -14.47
CA SER A 174 -6.19 -9.85 -15.81
C SER A 174 -7.42 -10.12 -16.66
N GLY A 175 -8.61 -10.12 -16.05
CA GLY A 175 -9.85 -10.62 -16.63
C GLY A 175 -10.36 -11.89 -15.93
N SER A 176 -9.46 -12.68 -15.32
CA SER A 176 -9.80 -13.93 -14.63
C SER A 176 -9.25 -14.01 -13.20
N CYS A 177 -8.15 -13.32 -12.90
CA CYS A 177 -7.50 -13.31 -11.60
C CYS A 177 -6.79 -11.97 -11.35
N PHE A 178 -6.37 -11.72 -10.11
CA PHE A 178 -5.43 -10.63 -9.84
C PHE A 178 -4.01 -11.06 -10.19
N GLN A 179 -3.19 -10.12 -10.67
CA GLN A 179 -1.78 -10.34 -10.97
C GLN A 179 -0.92 -9.31 -10.26
N ILE A 180 0.19 -9.75 -9.68
CA ILE A 180 1.27 -8.87 -9.19
C ILE A 180 2.35 -8.80 -10.25
N TRP A 181 2.79 -7.58 -10.55
CA TRP A 181 3.81 -7.27 -11.54
C TRP A 181 5.05 -6.70 -10.85
N PHE A 182 6.21 -7.28 -11.14
CA PHE A 182 7.52 -6.82 -10.68
C PHE A 182 8.63 -7.34 -11.60
N ASN A 183 9.58 -6.48 -11.95
CA ASN A 183 10.77 -6.83 -12.73
C ASN A 183 10.48 -7.58 -14.04
N GLY A 184 9.43 -7.14 -14.77
CA GLY A 184 9.02 -7.75 -16.04
C GLY A 184 8.30 -9.09 -15.90
N LEU A 185 8.08 -9.55 -14.67
CA LEU A 185 7.38 -10.79 -14.37
C LEU A 185 6.01 -10.47 -13.77
N ASN A 186 5.03 -11.30 -14.10
CA ASN A 186 3.74 -11.29 -13.43
C ASN A 186 3.49 -12.64 -12.74
N LYS A 187 2.73 -12.58 -11.64
CA LYS A 187 2.30 -13.75 -10.88
C LYS A 187 0.83 -13.63 -10.56
N ASP A 188 0.08 -14.67 -10.89
CA ASP A 188 -1.33 -14.79 -10.56
C ASP A 188 -1.54 -14.94 -9.05
N ILE A 189 -2.55 -14.27 -8.54
CA ILE A 189 -3.07 -14.41 -7.19
C ILE A 189 -4.42 -15.11 -7.29
N GLU A 190 -4.42 -16.39 -6.93
CA GLU A 190 -5.60 -17.24 -7.01
C GLU A 190 -6.56 -17.02 -5.85
N ASN A 191 -7.81 -17.46 -6.03
CA ASN A 191 -8.85 -17.52 -4.99
C ASN A 191 -9.36 -16.17 -4.48
N PHE A 192 -9.31 -15.12 -5.30
CA PHE A 192 -9.96 -13.84 -5.01
C PHE A 192 -10.96 -13.46 -6.10
N PRO A 193 -12.20 -13.10 -5.74
CA PRO A 193 -13.18 -12.64 -6.71
C PRO A 193 -12.78 -11.26 -7.26
N TYR A 194 -13.31 -10.92 -8.44
CA TYR A 194 -13.15 -9.58 -8.99
C TYR A 194 -13.59 -8.50 -8.00
N CYS A 195 -12.81 -7.43 -7.95
CA CYS A 195 -13.08 -6.23 -7.17
C CYS A 195 -12.57 -5.01 -7.95
N SER A 196 -13.39 -3.96 -8.03
CA SER A 196 -13.07 -2.72 -8.76
C SER A 196 -12.21 -1.74 -7.96
N THR A 197 -11.82 -2.06 -6.73
CA THR A 197 -11.01 -1.18 -5.88
C THR A 197 -9.75 -1.87 -5.38
N ILE A 198 -8.60 -1.25 -5.67
CA ILE A 198 -7.29 -1.68 -5.20
C ILE A 198 -6.78 -0.68 -4.17
N GLY A 199 -6.38 -1.19 -3.01
CA GLY A 199 -5.67 -0.44 -1.99
C GLY A 199 -4.17 -0.71 -2.05
N VAL A 200 -3.35 0.32 -1.86
CA VAL A 200 -1.89 0.17 -1.77
C VAL A 200 -1.42 0.82 -0.49
N TYR A 201 -0.65 0.07 0.29
CA TYR A 201 0.02 0.55 1.49
C TYR A 201 1.53 0.50 1.29
N ILE A 202 2.22 1.55 1.72
CA ILE A 202 3.67 1.62 1.75
C ILE A 202 4.12 2.00 3.16
N ASP A 203 5.05 1.23 3.72
CA ASP A 203 5.88 1.63 4.87
C ASP A 203 7.30 1.76 4.34
N GLN A 204 7.68 2.98 3.93
CA GLN A 204 8.95 3.23 3.26
C GLN A 204 10.14 2.99 4.19
N PRO A 205 10.14 3.43 5.47
CA PRO A 205 11.21 3.09 6.42
C PRO A 205 11.41 1.58 6.63
N ALA A 206 10.31 0.81 6.63
CA ALA A 206 10.36 -0.65 6.78
C ALA A 206 10.65 -1.40 5.46
N GLY A 207 10.67 -0.71 4.32
CA GLY A 207 10.84 -1.32 3.00
C GLY A 207 9.69 -2.27 2.63
N ILE A 208 8.44 -1.89 2.94
CA ILE A 208 7.25 -2.73 2.72
C ILE A 208 6.30 -2.05 1.74
N ILE A 209 5.82 -2.80 0.75
CA ILE A 209 4.67 -2.44 -0.08
C ILE A 209 3.64 -3.57 0.01
N ASN A 210 2.41 -3.24 0.37
CA ASN A 210 1.32 -4.21 0.43
C ASN A 210 0.21 -3.80 -0.53
N PHE A 211 -0.36 -4.79 -1.22
CA PHE A 211 -1.49 -4.62 -2.12
C PHE A 211 -2.73 -5.27 -1.50
N TYR A 212 -3.87 -4.61 -1.66
CA TYR A 212 -5.16 -5.00 -1.09
C TYR A 212 -6.26 -4.94 -2.12
N THR A 213 -7.28 -5.78 -1.95
CA THR A 213 -8.61 -5.56 -2.51
C THR A 213 -9.50 -4.89 -1.46
N VAL A 214 -10.45 -4.08 -1.91
CA VAL A 214 -11.34 -3.33 -1.02
C VAL A 214 -12.79 -3.54 -1.48
N THR A 215 -13.57 -4.24 -0.67
CA THR A 215 -14.96 -4.58 -0.97
C THR A 215 -15.91 -3.98 0.05
N GLY A 216 -17.19 -3.86 -0.30
CA GLY A 216 -18.20 -3.26 0.57
C GLY A 216 -18.00 -1.75 0.77
N GLN A 217 -18.86 -1.16 1.61
CA GLN A 217 -18.82 0.27 1.96
C GLN A 217 -19.30 0.44 3.40
N GLY A 218 -18.90 1.54 4.05
CA GLY A 218 -19.31 1.86 5.42
C GLY A 218 -19.00 0.73 6.40
N ALA A 219 -20.02 0.22 7.08
CA ALA A 219 -19.89 -0.83 8.09
C ALA A 219 -19.47 -2.20 7.52
N ASP A 220 -19.78 -2.47 6.24
CA ASP A 220 -19.48 -3.74 5.56
C ASP A 220 -18.17 -3.68 4.76
N ARG A 221 -17.39 -2.61 4.93
CA ARG A 221 -16.13 -2.42 4.23
C ARG A 221 -15.08 -3.44 4.69
N GLU A 222 -14.55 -4.20 3.75
CA GLU A 222 -13.50 -5.19 3.97
C GLU A 222 -12.25 -4.84 3.13
N VAL A 223 -11.09 -4.81 3.80
CA VAL A 223 -9.78 -4.60 3.17
C VAL A 223 -8.98 -5.88 3.32
N THR A 224 -8.75 -6.56 2.20
CA THR A 224 -8.13 -7.89 2.18
C THR A 224 -6.75 -7.80 1.57
N LEU A 225 -5.74 -8.21 2.34
CA LEU A 225 -4.36 -8.24 1.89
C LEU A 225 -4.20 -9.32 0.82
N MET A 226 -3.69 -8.90 -0.34
CA MET A 226 -3.45 -9.76 -1.50
C MET A 226 -1.99 -10.17 -1.59
N HIS A 227 -1.08 -9.22 -1.40
CA HIS A 227 0.35 -9.46 -1.57
C HIS A 227 1.21 -8.52 -0.74
N LYS A 228 2.39 -9.01 -0.31
CA LYS A 228 3.42 -8.23 0.37
C LYS A 228 4.71 -8.27 -0.45
N VAL A 229 5.28 -7.11 -0.69
CA VAL A 229 6.55 -6.90 -1.37
C VAL A 229 7.53 -6.28 -0.40
N LYS A 230 8.79 -6.72 -0.47
CA LYS A 230 9.92 -6.06 0.18
C LYS A 230 10.67 -5.20 -0.83
N THR A 231 11.06 -4.01 -0.40
CA THR A 231 11.72 -3.02 -1.24
C THR A 231 12.79 -2.24 -0.45
N SER A 232 13.51 -1.35 -1.13
CA SER A 232 14.50 -0.48 -0.49
C SER A 232 13.82 0.65 0.30
N ASN A 233 14.49 1.13 1.34
CA ASN A 233 14.01 2.18 2.24
C ASN A 233 14.74 3.52 2.08
N ASP A 234 15.51 3.70 1.00
CA ASP A 234 16.37 4.86 0.75
C ASP A 234 15.97 5.68 -0.48
N LYS A 235 14.97 5.24 -1.24
CA LYS A 235 14.43 5.95 -2.40
C LYS A 235 13.02 6.47 -2.15
N LYS A 236 12.69 7.62 -2.75
CA LYS A 236 11.33 8.17 -2.80
C LYS A 236 10.46 7.34 -3.74
N ILE A 237 9.23 7.08 -3.32
CA ILE A 237 8.28 6.26 -4.08
C ILE A 237 7.09 7.12 -4.53
N LEU A 238 6.74 7.06 -5.81
CA LEU A 238 5.63 7.75 -6.43
C LEU A 238 4.49 6.74 -6.74
N PRO A 239 3.28 6.95 -6.21
CA PRO A 239 2.09 6.24 -6.67
C PRO A 239 1.81 6.49 -8.14
N GLY A 240 1.30 5.49 -8.86
CA GLY A 240 0.99 5.65 -10.28
C GLY A 240 0.07 4.59 -10.85
N PHE A 241 -0.35 4.83 -12.09
CA PHE A 241 -1.29 3.99 -12.83
C PHE A 241 -0.80 3.79 -14.26
N TRP A 242 -0.90 2.56 -14.75
CA TRP A 242 -0.64 2.20 -16.15
C TRP A 242 -1.89 1.56 -16.74
N MET A 243 -2.38 2.06 -17.87
CA MET A 243 -3.74 1.75 -18.33
C MET A 243 -3.84 1.32 -19.79
N GLY A 244 -4.75 0.38 -20.02
CA GLY A 244 -5.18 -0.08 -21.34
C GLY A 244 -6.16 0.90 -21.98
N ILE A 245 -6.51 0.61 -23.24
CA ILE A 245 -7.57 1.34 -23.95
C ILE A 245 -8.90 1.06 -23.23
N GLN A 246 -9.86 2.00 -23.30
CA GLN A 246 -11.17 1.93 -22.65
C GLN A 246 -11.11 1.70 -21.13
N SER A 247 -10.08 2.24 -20.48
CA SER A 247 -9.82 2.04 -19.05
C SER A 247 -9.79 3.37 -18.29
N SER A 248 -10.07 3.32 -17.00
CA SER A 248 -10.00 4.49 -16.11
C SER A 248 -9.62 4.13 -14.69
N CYS A 249 -8.98 5.08 -14.01
CA CYS A 249 -8.64 5.02 -12.59
C CYS A 249 -9.11 6.31 -11.90
N THR A 250 -9.70 6.17 -10.72
CA THR A 250 -10.16 7.27 -9.88
C THR A 250 -9.55 7.11 -8.49
N LEU A 251 -8.77 8.09 -8.06
CA LEU A 251 -8.29 8.21 -6.70
C LEU A 251 -9.48 8.46 -5.77
N LEU A 252 -9.69 7.56 -4.82
CA LEU A 252 -10.79 7.69 -3.87
C LEU A 252 -10.42 8.67 -2.75
N PRO A 253 -11.38 9.46 -2.24
CA PRO A 253 -11.19 10.21 -1.01
C PRO A 253 -11.15 9.25 0.18
N LYS A 254 -10.59 9.73 1.30
CA LYS A 254 -10.70 9.01 2.56
C LYS A 254 -12.18 8.82 2.90
N THR A 255 -12.60 7.58 3.11
CA THR A 255 -13.90 7.27 3.67
C THR A 255 -13.84 7.47 5.19
N GLU A 256 -14.76 8.27 5.73
CA GLU A 256 -14.89 8.56 7.16
C GLU A 256 -15.52 7.39 7.94
#